data_AF-A0A9X8DNG8-F1
#
_entry.id   AF-A0A9X8DNG8-F1
#
_cell.length_a   1.000
_cell.length_b   1.000
_cell.length_c   1.000
_cell.angle_alpha   90.00
_cell.angle_beta   90.00
_cell.angle_gamma   90.00
#
_symmetry.space_group_name_H-M   'P 1'
#
loop_
_entity.id
_entity.type
_entity.pdbx_description
1 polymer ?
#
loop_
_entity_poly.entity_id
_entity_poly.type
_entity_poly.pdbx_seq_one_letter_code
_entity_poly.pdbx_strand_id
1 'polypeptide(L)'
;MDSVIDTIALGAVDPIQIGVFLSLLRSKGETPLEVQTLVTVMLRHARLVTLQEGVKTLDIVGTGGDGANTVNLSTSAAILAAACGAKVAKHGNRSVSSRYNITKYRNA
;
A
#
# COMPACT_ATOMS: atom_id res chain seq x y z
N MET A 1 -0.76 20.19 4.26
CA MET A 1 -0.49 18.81 3.81
C MET A 1 -1.62 17.88 4.22
N ASP A 2 -1.89 17.70 5.52
CA ASP A 2 -3.02 16.86 6.01
C ASP A 2 -4.34 17.18 5.30
N SER A 3 -4.83 18.43 5.39
CA SER A 3 -6.08 18.86 4.77
C SER A 3 -6.14 18.67 3.24
N VAL A 4 -5.00 18.75 2.57
CA VAL A 4 -4.91 18.52 1.11
C VAL A 4 -5.04 17.04 0.80
N ILE A 5 -4.38 16.18 1.57
CA ILE A 5 -4.48 14.72 1.38
C ILE A 5 -5.88 14.23 1.74
N ASP A 6 -6.52 14.87 2.72
CA ASP A 6 -7.88 14.55 3.15
C ASP A 6 -8.91 14.81 2.03
N THR A 7 -8.84 15.98 1.39
CA THR A 7 -9.71 16.31 0.25
C THR A 7 -9.42 15.43 -0.97
N ILE A 8 -8.15 15.07 -1.21
CA ILE A 8 -7.78 14.08 -2.24
C ILE A 8 -8.40 12.71 -1.92
N ALA A 9 -8.29 12.23 -0.68
CA ALA A 9 -8.83 10.93 -0.26
C ALA A 9 -10.35 10.86 -0.36
N LEU A 10 -11.04 11.98 -0.14
CA LEU A 10 -12.50 12.12 -0.31
C LEU A 10 -12.93 12.25 -1.79
N GLY A 11 -12.00 12.32 -2.73
CA GLY A 11 -12.30 12.49 -4.15
C GLY A 11 -12.82 13.89 -4.52
N ALA A 12 -12.55 14.90 -3.68
CA ALA A 12 -13.08 16.25 -3.81
C ALA A 12 -12.15 17.22 -4.58
N VAL A 13 -11.10 16.70 -5.22
CA VAL A 13 -10.06 17.49 -5.90
C VAL A 13 -10.03 17.12 -7.37
N ASP A 14 -9.86 18.12 -8.24
CA ASP A 14 -9.76 17.92 -9.68
C ASP A 14 -8.55 17.02 -10.04
N PRO A 15 -8.69 16.03 -10.95
CA PRO A 15 -7.60 15.13 -11.31
C PRO A 15 -6.34 15.82 -11.82
N ILE A 16 -6.45 16.98 -12.49
CA ILE A 16 -5.30 17.75 -12.96
C ILE A 16 -4.55 18.32 -11.76
N GLN A 17 -5.27 18.85 -10.76
CA GLN A 17 -4.65 19.35 -9.53
C GLN A 17 -3.94 18.23 -8.75
N ILE A 18 -4.52 17.04 -8.68
CA ILE A 18 -3.89 15.86 -8.07
C ILE A 18 -2.58 15.51 -8.83
N GLY A 19 -2.64 15.48 -10.16
CA GLY A 19 -1.46 15.19 -10.99
C GLY A 19 -0.32 16.20 -10.81
N VAL A 20 -0.65 17.50 -10.77
CA VAL A 20 0.32 18.58 -10.53
C VAL A 20 0.92 18.45 -9.13
N PHE A 21 0.08 18.25 -8.11
CA PHE A 21 0.51 18.09 -6.72
C PHE A 21 1.51 16.94 -6.57
N LEU A 22 1.18 15.75 -7.09
CA LEU A 22 2.05 14.57 -7.00
C LEU A 22 3.37 14.76 -7.76
N SER A 23 3.33 15.42 -8.91
CA SER A 23 4.52 15.71 -9.72
C SER A 23 5.47 16.69 -9.02
N LEU A 24 4.94 17.75 -8.43
CA LEU A 24 5.72 18.71 -7.65
C LEU A 24 6.26 18.11 -6.36
N LEU A 25 5.46 17.29 -5.66
CA LEU A 25 5.92 16.57 -4.47
C LEU A 25 7.11 15.67 -4.79
N ARG A 26 7.03 14.92 -5.89
CA ARG A 26 8.13 14.08 -6.36
C ARG A 26 9.37 14.89 -6.74
N SER A 27 9.19 15.99 -7.48
CA SER A 27 10.30 16.86 -7.91
C SER A 27 10.99 17.54 -6.72
N LYS A 28 10.25 17.89 -5.67
CA LYS A 28 10.78 18.45 -4.42
C LYS A 28 11.58 17.41 -3.64
N GLY A 29 11.20 16.13 -3.75
CA GLY A 29 11.60 15.08 -2.83
C GLY A 29 10.69 15.11 -1.59
N GLU A 30 9.97 14.02 -1.37
CA GLU A 30 9.17 13.81 -0.17
C GLU A 30 10.06 13.66 1.07
N THR A 31 9.70 14.34 2.15
CA THR A 31 10.34 14.19 3.46
C THR A 31 9.67 13.06 4.26
N PRO A 32 10.36 12.44 5.22
CA PRO A 32 9.76 11.41 6.08
C PRO A 32 8.48 11.86 6.79
N LEU A 33 8.41 13.14 7.20
CA LEU A 33 7.24 13.71 7.87
C LEU A 33 6.04 13.86 6.91
N GLU A 34 6.28 14.25 5.66
CA GLU A 34 5.23 14.32 4.64
C GLU A 34 4.69 12.92 4.31
N VAL A 35 5.57 11.91 4.20
CA VAL A 35 5.17 10.51 3.99
C VAL A 35 4.38 9.98 5.19
N GLN A 36 4.79 10.28 6.42
CA GLN A 36 4.03 9.92 7.61
C GLN A 36 2.64 10.56 7.62
N THR A 37 2.54 11.83 7.21
CA THR A 37 1.26 12.54 7.10
C THR A 37 0.37 11.87 6.04
N LEU A 38 0.93 11.52 4.88
CA LEU A 38 0.22 10.76 3.84
C LEU A 38 -0.36 9.45 4.38
N VAL A 39 0.46 8.64 5.04
CA VAL A 39 0.03 7.36 5.63
C VAL A 39 -1.06 7.57 6.68
N THR A 40 -0.88 8.55 7.57
CA THR A 40 -1.84 8.84 8.65
C THR A 40 -3.20 9.19 8.09
N VAL A 41 -3.26 10.12 7.12
CA VAL A 41 -4.53 10.52 6.51
C VAL A 41 -5.17 9.37 5.72
N MET A 42 -4.38 8.62 4.94
CA MET A 42 -4.88 7.45 4.21
C MET A 42 -5.50 6.40 5.14
N LEU A 43 -4.91 6.18 6.32
CA LEU A 43 -5.44 5.24 7.31
C LEU A 43 -6.75 5.72 7.95
N ARG A 44 -6.99 7.03 8.08
CA ARG A 44 -8.29 7.56 8.56
C ARG A 44 -9.45 7.23 7.62
N HIS A 45 -9.17 7.17 6.32
CA HIS A 45 -10.15 6.84 5.28
C HIS A 45 -10.19 5.36 4.91
N ALA A 46 -9.26 4.55 5.45
CA ALA A 46 -9.21 3.13 5.19
C ALA A 46 -10.24 2.36 6.03
N ARG A 47 -10.78 1.28 5.46
CA ARG A 47 -11.51 0.28 6.25
C ARG A 47 -10.51 -0.58 7.02
N LEU A 48 -10.34 -0.29 8.30
CA LEU A 48 -9.42 -1.03 9.17
C LEU A 48 -9.95 -2.44 9.48
N VAL A 49 -9.02 -3.39 9.59
CA VAL A 49 -9.28 -4.75 10.05
C VAL A 49 -8.82 -4.85 11.49
N THR A 50 -9.75 -5.03 12.42
CA THR A 50 -9.44 -5.21 13.84
C THR A 50 -9.01 -6.65 14.08
N LEU A 51 -7.83 -6.81 14.68
CA LEU A 51 -7.32 -8.09 15.15
C LEU A 51 -7.50 -8.20 16.66
N GLN A 52 -7.49 -9.42 17.18
CA GLN A 52 -7.47 -9.65 18.63
C GLN A 52 -6.23 -9.00 19.25
N GLU A 53 -6.39 -8.45 20.44
CA GLU A 53 -5.30 -7.80 21.17
C GLU A 53 -4.13 -8.76 21.41
N GLY A 54 -2.91 -8.25 21.30
CA GLY A 54 -1.69 -9.05 21.45
C GLY A 54 -1.33 -9.94 20.25
N VAL A 55 -2.17 -10.03 19.22
CA VAL A 55 -1.84 -10.77 17.99
C VAL A 55 -0.80 -10.00 17.17
N LYS A 56 0.42 -10.52 17.11
CA LYS A 56 1.45 -10.03 16.18
C LYS A 56 1.23 -10.63 14.79
N THR A 57 1.17 -9.77 13.79
CA THR A 57 1.08 -10.17 12.38
C THR A 57 2.28 -9.71 11.58
N LEU A 58 2.58 -10.46 10.53
CA LEU A 58 3.61 -10.14 9.55
C LEU A 58 2.97 -9.63 8.26
N ASP A 59 3.48 -8.51 7.74
CA ASP A 59 3.20 -8.05 6.37
C ASP A 59 4.50 -8.12 5.56
N ILE A 60 4.50 -8.92 4.50
CA ILE A 60 5.60 -9.00 3.55
C ILE A 60 5.13 -8.32 2.28
N VAL A 61 5.49 -7.06 2.07
CA VAL A 61 5.00 -6.22 0.98
C VAL A 61 6.12 -5.39 0.36
N GLY A 62 5.90 -4.93 -0.87
CA GLY A 62 6.78 -4.00 -1.55
C GLY A 62 5.97 -2.91 -2.20
N THR A 63 6.61 -1.77 -2.49
CA THR A 63 6.00 -0.65 -3.21
C THR A 63 5.60 -1.02 -4.65
N GLY A 64 6.28 -2.01 -5.24
CA GLY A 64 6.19 -2.33 -6.66
C GLY A 64 6.85 -1.25 -7.53
N GLY A 65 6.78 -1.44 -8.85
CA GLY A 65 7.30 -0.44 -9.81
C GLY A 65 8.81 -0.47 -10.04
N ASP A 66 9.51 -1.49 -9.56
CA ASP A 66 10.96 -1.69 -9.78
C ASP A 66 11.32 -2.12 -11.22
N GLY A 67 10.33 -2.40 -12.06
CA GLY A 67 10.53 -2.89 -13.42
C GLY A 67 11.14 -4.29 -13.51
N ALA A 68 11.35 -4.98 -12.39
CA ALA A 68 12.10 -6.23 -12.32
C ALA A 68 11.32 -7.43 -12.87
N ASN A 69 10.03 -7.25 -13.22
CA ASN A 69 9.12 -8.29 -13.74
C ASN A 69 9.18 -9.60 -12.95
N THR A 70 9.48 -9.51 -11.66
CA THR A 70 9.56 -10.67 -10.80
C THR A 70 8.19 -11.32 -10.68
N VAL A 71 8.17 -12.64 -10.51
CA VAL A 71 7.01 -13.31 -9.94
C VAL A 71 6.73 -12.69 -8.57
N ASN A 72 5.52 -12.84 -8.02
CA ASN A 72 5.16 -12.22 -6.73
C ASN A 72 5.93 -12.83 -5.55
N LEU A 73 7.22 -12.56 -5.43
CA LEU A 73 8.10 -13.11 -4.40
C LEU A 73 7.61 -12.77 -3.00
N SER A 74 7.11 -11.54 -2.80
CA SER A 74 6.51 -11.12 -1.53
C SER A 74 5.24 -11.91 -1.18
N THR A 75 4.49 -12.38 -2.19
CA THR A 75 3.31 -13.22 -1.97
C THR A 75 3.73 -14.65 -1.66
N SER A 76 4.66 -15.23 -2.42
CA SER A 76 5.19 -16.56 -2.15
C SER A 76 5.84 -16.63 -0.76
N ALA A 77 6.62 -15.61 -0.38
CA ALA A 77 7.22 -15.49 0.93
C ALA A 77 6.16 -15.37 2.04
N ALA A 78 5.08 -14.61 1.82
CA ALA A 78 3.97 -14.50 2.76
C ALA A 78 3.25 -15.85 2.98
N ILE A 79 2.99 -16.59 1.90
CA ILE A 79 2.38 -17.94 1.98
C ILE A 79 3.31 -18.90 2.71
N LEU A 80 4.61 -18.90 2.38
CA LEU A 80 5.59 -19.75 3.05
C LEU A 80 5.70 -19.42 4.54
N ALA A 81 5.77 -18.13 4.91
CA ALA A 81 5.80 -17.72 6.31
C ALA A 81 4.56 -18.19 7.08
N ALA A 82 3.37 -18.12 6.46
CA ALA A 82 2.14 -18.64 7.03
C ALA A 82 2.19 -20.16 7.23
N ALA A 83 2.70 -20.91 6.23
CA ALA A 83 2.89 -22.35 6.33
C ALA A 83 3.89 -22.75 7.43
N CYS A 84 4.88 -21.88 7.71
CA CYS A 84 5.82 -22.04 8.82
C CYS A 84 5.27 -21.55 10.18
N GLY A 85 3.99 -21.17 10.27
CA GLY A 85 3.31 -20.82 11.52
C GLY A 85 3.24 -19.33 11.85
N ALA A 86 3.71 -18.43 10.97
CA ALA A 86 3.53 -16.99 11.18
C ALA A 86 2.06 -16.59 10.93
N LYS A 87 1.54 -15.65 11.73
CA LYS A 87 0.26 -15.00 11.43
C LYS A 87 0.51 -13.91 10.40
N VAL A 88 0.03 -14.09 9.18
CA VAL A 88 0.32 -13.16 8.07
C VAL A 88 -0.92 -12.34 7.73
N ALA A 89 -0.77 -11.02 7.71
CA ALA A 89 -1.77 -10.06 7.27
C ALA A 89 -1.13 -9.20 6.17
N LYS A 90 -1.28 -9.63 4.92
CA LYS A 90 -0.58 -9.02 3.80
C LYS A 90 -1.41 -7.93 3.13
N HIS A 91 -0.85 -6.72 3.04
CA HIS A 91 -1.40 -5.69 2.15
C HIS A 91 -1.00 -5.96 0.70
N GLY A 92 -1.90 -5.66 -0.24
CA GLY A 92 -1.60 -5.83 -1.66
C GLY A 92 -2.69 -5.34 -2.59
N ASN A 93 -2.30 -5.12 -3.85
CA ASN A 93 -3.15 -4.60 -4.91
C ASN A 93 -3.14 -5.55 -6.14
N ARG A 94 -3.99 -5.26 -7.12
CA ARG A 94 -3.79 -5.76 -8.50
C ARG A 94 -2.53 -5.10 -9.06
N SER A 95 -1.77 -5.87 -9.83
CA SER A 95 -0.57 -5.36 -10.47
C SER A 95 -0.90 -4.26 -11.47
N VAL A 96 -0.15 -3.16 -11.39
CA VAL A 96 -0.25 -2.01 -12.29
C VAL A 96 0.78 -2.05 -13.43
N SER A 97 1.80 -2.95 -13.36
CA SER A 97 2.87 -3.07 -14.36
C SER A 97 3.48 -4.49 -14.54
N SER A 98 3.25 -5.41 -13.60
CA SER A 98 3.66 -6.83 -13.66
C SER A 98 2.50 -7.77 -14.06
N ARG A 99 2.79 -8.97 -14.58
CA ARG A 99 1.78 -9.98 -14.97
C ARG A 99 1.20 -10.79 -13.80
N TYR A 100 1.75 -10.68 -12.60
CA TYR A 100 1.38 -11.48 -11.43
C TYR A 100 0.79 -10.59 -10.32
N ASN A 101 -0.30 -10.99 -9.64
CA ASN A 101 -0.93 -10.23 -8.54
C ASN A 101 -1.41 -11.12 -7.37
N ILE A 102 -1.54 -10.58 -6.15
CA ILE A 102 -2.00 -11.37 -4.97
C ILE A 102 -3.51 -11.63 -4.99
N THR A 103 -4.29 -10.75 -5.63
CA THR A 103 -5.76 -10.88 -5.71
C THR A 103 -6.20 -12.14 -6.46
N LYS A 104 -5.35 -12.76 -7.30
CA LYS A 104 -5.62 -14.05 -7.95
C LYS A 104 -5.59 -15.25 -7.01
N TYR A 105 -4.92 -15.17 -5.85
CA TYR A 105 -4.78 -16.31 -4.92
C TYR A 105 -5.87 -16.36 -3.84
N ARG A 106 -6.85 -15.44 -3.85
CA ARG A 106 -7.96 -15.43 -2.87
C ARG A 106 -9.04 -16.49 -3.11
N ASN A 107 -9.03 -17.16 -4.27
CA ASN A 107 -10.02 -18.17 -4.68
C ASN A 107 -9.37 -19.52 -5.06
N ALA A 108 -8.14 -19.78 -4.62
CA ALA A 108 -7.45 -21.05 -4.81
C ALA A 108 -7.48 -21.86 -3.51
#